data_AF-A0A914CUY3-F1
#
_entry.id   AF-A0A914CUY3-F1
#
_cell.length_a   1.000
_cell.length_b   1.000
_cell.length_c   1.000
_cell.angle_alpha   90.00
_cell.angle_beta   90.00
_cell.angle_gamma   90.00
#
_symmetry.space_group_name_H-M   'P 1'
#
loop_
_entity.id
_entity.type
_entity.pdbx_description
1 polymer ?
#
loop_
_entity_poly.entity_id
_entity_poly.type
_entity_poly.pdbx_seq_one_letter_code
_entity_poly.pdbx_strand_id
1 'polypeptide(L)'
;MTIQTTNSVAKPVRPPFSLDAKYPTALGRWTTQFYNSTFNRLYPVKPWIFATTAAGSFAYYSRFPKSWILSAIPDISKSELARYAKIGLISLFTAYIPVFLLRKFLRHFYFSYKGFLFENPKKPSWKTKVWAACHQLLKILAPPRLNSCDALLPPQPVPALKDTIEEYLNTIEPIVSKDEYDSVKTMAKKFLHEEGSKLQVYVTLYSYFTDNYVTPFWEKYAYWYGREPLLISSSVAHVDLIEDKRANQAVRAAHVVYIEALSMLSMYNQTLKPLGDGIVCSSHYKKTN
;
A
#
# COMPACT_ATOMS: atom_id res chain seq x y z
N MET A 1 37.64 20.32 -29.62
CA MET A 1 36.24 19.86 -29.52
C MET A 1 35.52 20.79 -28.56
N THR A 2 34.82 21.77 -29.11
CA THR A 2 34.08 22.78 -28.34
C THR A 2 32.76 22.16 -27.92
N ILE A 3 32.59 21.89 -26.62
CA ILE A 3 31.33 21.39 -26.06
C ILE A 3 30.32 22.53 -26.21
N GLN A 4 29.39 22.40 -27.15
CA GLN A 4 28.21 23.25 -27.20
C GLN A 4 27.38 22.94 -25.97
N THR A 5 27.46 23.82 -24.96
CA THR A 5 26.50 23.85 -23.86
C THR A 5 25.17 24.34 -24.43
N THR A 6 24.30 23.41 -24.79
CA THR A 6 22.91 23.74 -25.09
C THR A 6 22.31 24.36 -23.83
N ASN A 7 22.06 25.67 -23.86
CA ASN A 7 21.33 26.42 -22.83
C ASN A 7 19.85 26.00 -22.80
N SER A 8 19.57 24.74 -22.47
CA SER A 8 18.23 24.36 -22.04
C SER A 8 18.06 24.87 -20.62
N VAL A 9 17.33 25.97 -20.44
CA VAL A 9 16.88 26.44 -19.13
C VAL A 9 16.15 25.27 -18.46
N ALA A 10 16.78 24.63 -17.48
CA ALA A 10 16.19 23.52 -16.77
C ALA A 10 14.88 24.01 -16.14
N LYS A 11 13.76 23.36 -16.46
CA LYS A 11 12.48 23.68 -15.82
C LYS A 11 12.66 23.54 -14.31
N PRO A 12 12.20 24.50 -13.49
CA PRO A 12 12.32 24.38 -12.05
C PRO A 12 11.62 23.10 -11.61
N VAL A 13 12.36 22.25 -10.89
CA VAL A 13 11.83 21.02 -10.33
C VAL A 13 10.76 21.41 -9.32
N ARG A 14 9.50 21.05 -9.61
CA ARG A 14 8.40 21.28 -8.67
C ARG A 14 8.51 20.26 -7.54
N PRO A 15 8.40 20.69 -6.27
CA PRO A 15 8.39 19.76 -5.16
C PRO A 15 7.18 18.82 -5.27
N PRO A 16 7.29 17.57 -4.76
CA PRO A 16 6.20 16.60 -4.80
C PRO A 16 5.06 16.92 -3.79
N PHE A 17 5.16 18.03 -3.07
CA PHE A 17 4.23 18.53 -2.08
C PHE A 17 3.97 20.04 -2.27
N SER A 18 2.86 20.53 -1.73
CA SER A 18 2.52 21.96 -1.80
C SER A 18 3.41 22.78 -0.87
N LEU A 19 3.89 23.92 -1.34
CA LEU A 19 4.66 24.89 -0.54
C LEU A 19 3.76 25.78 0.33
N ASP A 20 2.47 25.87 0.01
CA ASP A 20 1.50 26.72 0.72
C ASP A 20 0.80 26.00 1.88
N ALA A 21 1.33 24.86 2.33
CA ALA A 21 0.70 24.05 3.36
C ALA A 21 0.78 24.74 4.74
N LYS A 22 -0.35 24.79 5.44
CA LYS A 22 -0.45 25.31 6.81
C LYS A 22 -0.57 24.17 7.80
N TYR A 23 0.06 24.33 8.97
CA TYR A 23 -0.07 23.35 10.03
C TYR A 23 -1.52 23.32 10.56
N PRO A 24 -2.15 22.14 10.65
CA PRO A 24 -3.55 22.03 11.06
C PRO A 24 -3.74 22.27 12.56
N THR A 25 -4.83 22.94 12.91
CA THR A 25 -5.33 23.02 14.30
C THR A 25 -5.72 21.64 14.83
N ALA A 26 -5.97 21.50 16.14
CA ALA A 26 -6.37 20.22 16.73
C ALA A 26 -7.61 19.61 16.05
N LEU A 27 -8.63 20.42 15.79
CA LEU A 27 -9.82 19.99 15.05
C LEU A 27 -9.50 19.65 13.58
N GLY A 28 -8.64 20.43 12.93
CA GLY A 28 -8.17 20.17 11.56
C GLY A 28 -7.45 18.82 11.43
N ARG A 29 -6.68 18.43 12.45
CA ARG A 29 -6.02 17.11 12.51
C ARG A 29 -7.04 15.97 12.57
N TRP A 30 -7.98 16.06 13.51
CA TRP A 30 -9.01 15.04 13.68
C TRP A 30 -9.86 14.86 12.41
N THR A 31 -10.34 15.97 11.84
CA THR A 31 -11.14 15.94 10.60
C THR A 31 -10.38 15.36 9.42
N THR A 32 -9.10 15.72 9.26
CA THR A 32 -8.23 15.18 8.21
C THR A 32 -8.04 13.67 8.36
N GLN A 33 -7.73 13.20 9.58
CA GLN A 33 -7.55 11.76 9.83
C GLN A 33 -8.84 10.97 9.63
N PHE A 34 -9.96 11.51 10.11
CA PHE A 34 -11.27 10.90 9.90
C PHE A 34 -11.60 10.79 8.40
N TYR A 35 -11.39 11.88 7.66
CA TYR A 35 -11.58 11.90 6.21
C TYR A 35 -10.67 10.89 5.51
N ASN A 36 -9.37 10.88 5.82
CA ASN A 36 -8.40 9.97 5.22
C ASN A 36 -8.73 8.50 5.53
N SER A 37 -9.11 8.17 6.77
CA SER A 37 -9.54 6.83 7.16
C SER A 37 -10.78 6.39 6.37
N THR A 38 -11.77 7.28 6.26
CA THR A 38 -13.00 7.01 5.50
C THR A 38 -12.71 6.85 4.01
N PHE A 39 -11.90 7.73 3.43
CA PHE A 39 -11.47 7.66 2.03
C PHE A 39 -10.77 6.33 1.73
N ASN A 40 -9.83 5.90 2.57
CA ASN A 40 -9.07 4.66 2.37
C ASN A 40 -9.96 3.41 2.47
N ARG A 41 -11.00 3.44 3.30
CA ARG A 41 -11.99 2.34 3.42
C ARG A 41 -12.98 2.28 2.27
N LEU A 42 -13.28 3.41 1.63
CA LEU A 42 -14.26 3.50 0.56
C LEU A 42 -13.65 3.47 -0.85
N TYR A 43 -12.36 3.77 -0.99
CA TYR A 43 -11.66 3.78 -2.27
C TYR A 43 -11.96 2.50 -3.09
N PRO A 44 -12.31 2.61 -4.37
CA PRO A 44 -12.25 3.81 -5.23
C PRO A 44 -13.47 4.74 -5.15
N VAL A 45 -14.47 4.43 -4.32
CA VAL A 45 -15.67 5.28 -4.18
C VAL A 45 -15.37 6.48 -3.29
N LYS A 46 -15.70 7.69 -3.76
CA LYS A 46 -15.50 8.93 -2.99
C LYS A 46 -16.46 8.97 -1.79
N PRO A 47 -16.04 9.47 -0.61
CA PRO A 47 -16.87 9.51 0.59
C PRO A 47 -18.22 10.21 0.40
N TRP A 48 -18.28 11.27 -0.41
CA TRP A 48 -19.53 11.99 -0.66
C TRP A 48 -20.52 11.16 -1.50
N ILE A 49 -20.05 10.36 -2.47
CA ILE A 49 -20.89 9.45 -3.26
C ILE A 49 -21.49 8.39 -2.34
N PHE A 50 -20.66 7.82 -1.46
CA PHE A 50 -21.13 6.88 -0.44
C PHE A 50 -22.18 7.51 0.47
N ALA A 51 -21.94 8.74 0.95
CA ALA A 51 -22.88 9.45 1.80
C ALA A 51 -24.22 9.71 1.09
N THR A 52 -24.23 10.11 -0.18
CA THR A 52 -25.46 10.30 -0.96
C THR A 52 -26.21 8.98 -1.17
N THR A 53 -25.51 7.87 -1.43
CA THR A 53 -26.11 6.55 -1.57
C THR A 53 -26.72 6.07 -0.25
N ALA A 54 -26.02 6.29 0.87
CA ALA A 54 -26.51 5.95 2.20
C ALA A 54 -27.74 6.78 2.58
N ALA A 55 -27.73 8.09 2.30
CA ALA A 55 -28.87 8.97 2.53
C ALA A 55 -30.07 8.60 1.64
N GLY A 56 -29.85 8.29 0.37
CA GLY A 56 -30.89 7.80 -0.54
C GLY A 56 -31.50 6.47 -0.07
N SER A 57 -30.66 5.55 0.40
CA SER A 57 -31.11 4.28 1.00
C SER A 57 -31.93 4.52 2.26
N PHE A 58 -31.51 5.45 3.12
CA PHE A 58 -32.23 5.83 4.33
C PHE A 58 -33.61 6.42 4.02
N ALA A 59 -33.70 7.32 3.04
CA ALA A 59 -34.96 7.88 2.58
C ALA A 59 -35.89 6.80 2.01
N TYR A 60 -35.34 5.87 1.22
CA TYR A 60 -36.07 4.73 0.67
C TYR A 60 -36.67 3.84 1.76
N TYR A 61 -35.85 3.39 2.71
CA TYR A 61 -36.30 2.51 3.79
C TYR A 61 -37.25 3.20 4.78
N SER A 62 -37.08 4.50 5.00
CA SER A 62 -38.02 5.30 5.79
C SER A 62 -39.40 5.40 5.12
N ARG A 63 -39.45 5.44 3.78
CA ARG A 63 -40.70 5.48 3.00
C ARG A 63 -41.35 4.11 2.82
N PHE A 64 -40.55 3.05 2.70
CA PHE A 64 -41.02 1.69 2.46
C PHE A 64 -40.64 0.75 3.62
N PRO A 65 -41.31 0.85 4.78
CA PRO A 65 -40.96 0.09 5.98
C PRO A 65 -41.17 -1.43 5.85
N LYS A 66 -41.97 -1.88 4.87
CA LYS A 66 -42.24 -3.29 4.58
C LYS A 66 -41.25 -3.93 3.59
N SER A 67 -40.08 -3.34 3.39
CA SER A 67 -39.07 -3.94 2.53
C SER A 67 -38.54 -5.24 3.13
N TRP A 68 -38.24 -6.22 2.28
CA TRP A 68 -37.79 -7.56 2.71
C TRP A 68 -36.52 -7.51 3.59
N ILE A 69 -35.63 -6.55 3.33
CA ILE A 69 -34.37 -6.33 4.08
C ILE A 69 -34.67 -5.86 5.51
N LEU A 70 -35.62 -4.93 5.67
CA LEU A 70 -36.02 -4.43 6.99
C LEU A 70 -36.72 -5.51 7.82
N SER A 71 -37.54 -6.35 7.17
CA SER A 71 -38.25 -7.45 7.84
C SER A 71 -37.35 -8.61 8.22
N ALA A 72 -36.19 -8.77 7.58
CA ALA A 72 -35.23 -9.82 7.91
C ALA A 72 -34.53 -9.60 9.25
N ILE A 73 -34.52 -8.36 9.76
CA ILE A 73 -33.89 -8.01 11.04
C ILE A 73 -35.00 -7.77 12.08
N PRO A 74 -35.02 -8.47 13.22
CA PRO A 74 -36.04 -8.26 14.24
C PRO A 74 -35.92 -6.90 14.91
N ASP A 75 -37.03 -6.37 15.41
CA ASP A 75 -37.03 -5.11 16.15
C ASP A 75 -36.54 -5.33 17.59
N ILE A 76 -35.47 -4.63 17.97
CA ILE A 76 -34.86 -4.73 19.31
C ILE A 76 -35.69 -3.97 20.35
N SER A 77 -36.36 -2.89 19.94
CA SER A 77 -37.17 -2.06 20.82
C SER A 77 -38.30 -1.38 20.04
N LYS A 78 -39.40 -1.07 20.73
CA LYS A 78 -40.54 -0.32 20.17
C LYS A 78 -40.31 1.20 20.15
N SER A 79 -39.13 1.69 20.53
CA SER A 79 -38.84 3.12 20.52
C SER A 79 -38.60 3.64 19.10
N GLU A 80 -39.07 4.85 18.82
CA GLU A 80 -38.87 5.51 17.53
C GLU A 80 -37.38 5.71 17.20
N LEU A 81 -36.57 5.99 18.22
CA LEU A 81 -35.11 6.10 18.07
C LEU A 81 -34.48 4.78 17.63
N ALA A 82 -34.91 3.64 18.19
CA ALA A 82 -34.41 2.33 17.77
C ALA A 82 -34.81 2.01 16.32
N ARG A 83 -36.02 2.41 15.91
CA ARG A 83 -36.49 2.26 14.52
C ARG A 83 -35.62 3.03 13.53
N TYR A 84 -35.35 4.32 13.78
CA TYR A 84 -34.49 5.12 12.91
C TYR A 84 -33.03 4.66 12.94
N ALA A 85 -32.51 4.24 14.11
CA ALA A 85 -31.17 3.68 14.20
C ALA A 85 -31.03 2.39 13.38
N LYS A 86 -32.02 1.48 13.45
CA LYS A 86 -32.09 0.27 12.63
C LYS A 86 -32.08 0.60 11.14
N ILE A 87 -32.94 1.52 10.70
CA ILE A 87 -32.99 1.97 9.30
C ILE A 87 -31.63 2.57 8.88
N GLY A 88 -31.03 3.40 9.72
CA GLY A 88 -29.71 3.98 9.50
C GLY A 88 -28.62 2.94 9.27
N LEU A 89 -28.53 1.94 10.15
CA LEU A 89 -27.57 0.85 10.02
C LEU A 89 -27.78 0.05 8.73
N ILE A 90 -29.02 -0.35 8.43
CA ILE A 90 -29.35 -1.11 7.22
C ILE A 90 -29.02 -0.30 5.96
N SER A 91 -29.25 1.01 5.98
CA SER A 91 -28.91 1.92 4.87
C SER A 91 -27.41 1.98 4.63
N LEU A 92 -26.61 2.08 5.69
CA LEU A 92 -25.15 2.05 5.61
C LEU A 92 -24.63 0.71 5.08
N PHE A 93 -25.18 -0.42 5.56
CA PHE A 93 -24.84 -1.74 5.04
C PHE A 93 -25.20 -1.89 3.56
N THR A 94 -26.41 -1.48 3.17
CA THR A 94 -26.87 -1.52 1.76
C THR A 94 -25.94 -0.70 0.87
N ALA A 95 -25.55 0.50 1.29
CA ALA A 95 -24.63 1.35 0.54
C ALA A 95 -23.19 0.80 0.51
N TYR A 96 -22.77 0.06 1.55
CA TYR A 96 -21.40 -0.45 1.67
C TYR A 96 -21.17 -1.78 0.94
N ILE A 97 -22.18 -2.64 0.82
CA ILE A 97 -22.05 -3.94 0.13
C ILE A 97 -21.45 -3.82 -1.28
N PRO A 98 -21.93 -2.92 -2.17
CA PRO A 98 -21.33 -2.73 -3.49
C PRO A 98 -19.87 -2.27 -3.43
N VAL A 99 -19.53 -1.39 -2.49
CA VAL A 99 -18.15 -0.92 -2.26
C VAL A 99 -17.26 -2.09 -1.85
N PHE A 100 -17.73 -2.93 -0.92
CA PHE A 100 -17.00 -4.11 -0.48
C PHE A 100 -16.75 -5.10 -1.63
N LEU A 101 -17.77 -5.41 -2.42
CA LEU A 101 -17.65 -6.32 -3.56
C LEU A 101 -16.68 -5.76 -4.62
N LEU A 102 -16.79 -4.47 -4.93
CA LEU A 102 -15.87 -3.79 -5.85
C LEU A 102 -14.42 -3.86 -5.33
N ARG A 103 -14.19 -3.62 -4.04
CA ARG A 103 -12.86 -3.71 -3.43
C ARG A 103 -12.30 -5.12 -3.50
N LYS A 104 -13.12 -6.16 -3.25
CA LYS A 104 -12.71 -7.56 -3.39
C LYS A 104 -12.37 -7.90 -4.84
N PHE A 105 -13.17 -7.45 -5.79
CA PHE A 105 -12.92 -7.59 -7.22
C PHE A 105 -11.59 -6.94 -7.62
N LEU A 106 -11.37 -5.68 -7.24
CA LEU A 106 -10.14 -4.95 -7.55
C LEU A 106 -8.91 -5.62 -6.93
N ARG A 107 -8.99 -6.04 -5.66
CA ARG A 107 -7.89 -6.76 -5.01
C ARG A 107 -7.50 -8.02 -5.79
N HIS A 108 -8.47 -8.84 -6.16
CA HIS A 108 -8.20 -10.13 -6.78
C HIS A 108 -7.81 -10.03 -8.27
N PHE A 109 -8.53 -9.23 -9.06
CA PHE A 109 -8.31 -9.21 -10.52
C PHE A 109 -7.36 -8.11 -10.99
N TYR A 110 -7.31 -6.99 -10.28
CA TYR A 110 -6.56 -5.82 -10.71
C TYR A 110 -5.22 -5.67 -9.96
N PHE A 111 -5.24 -5.61 -8.62
CA PHE A 111 -4.02 -5.43 -7.81
C PHE A 111 -3.17 -6.70 -7.70
N SER A 112 -3.75 -7.89 -7.90
CA SER A 112 -2.98 -9.14 -7.92
C SER A 112 -2.26 -9.39 -9.24
N TYR A 113 -2.57 -8.64 -10.30
CA TYR A 113 -1.91 -8.80 -11.59
C TYR A 113 -0.48 -8.22 -11.57
N LYS A 114 0.52 -9.09 -11.77
CA LYS A 114 1.95 -8.73 -11.77
C LYS A 114 2.67 -9.01 -13.09
N GLY A 115 1.95 -9.45 -14.14
CA GLY A 115 2.57 -9.81 -15.42
C GLY A 115 3.37 -8.67 -16.04
N PHE A 116 2.89 -7.43 -15.87
CA PHE A 116 3.56 -6.24 -16.36
C PHE A 116 4.99 -6.03 -15.82
N LEU A 117 5.35 -6.62 -14.66
CA LEU A 117 6.70 -6.48 -14.09
C LEU A 117 7.75 -7.29 -14.84
N PHE A 118 7.35 -8.43 -15.41
CA PHE A 118 8.27 -9.40 -16.00
C PHE A 118 8.23 -9.40 -17.53
N GLU A 119 7.25 -8.71 -18.13
CA GLU A 119 7.11 -8.59 -19.58
C GLU A 119 8.05 -7.55 -20.18
N ASN A 120 8.46 -7.76 -21.44
CA ASN A 120 9.24 -6.77 -22.18
C ASN A 120 8.38 -5.51 -22.44
N PRO A 121 8.77 -4.32 -21.94
CA PRO A 121 7.97 -3.10 -22.09
C PRO A 121 7.68 -2.70 -23.54
N LYS A 122 8.52 -3.12 -24.49
CA LYS A 122 8.35 -2.80 -25.92
C LYS A 122 7.33 -3.72 -26.61
N LYS A 123 7.02 -4.87 -26.03
CA LYS A 123 6.10 -5.88 -26.62
C LYS A 123 5.18 -6.46 -25.53
N PRO A 124 4.31 -5.64 -24.90
CA PRO A 124 3.44 -6.11 -23.83
C PRO A 124 2.35 -7.03 -24.36
N SER A 125 1.98 -8.02 -23.54
CA SER A 125 0.86 -8.92 -23.78
C SER A 125 -0.46 -8.16 -23.88
N TRP A 126 -1.46 -8.74 -24.55
CA TRP A 126 -2.80 -8.17 -24.61
C TRP A 126 -3.42 -8.02 -23.20
N LYS A 127 -3.10 -8.94 -22.27
CA LYS A 127 -3.53 -8.86 -20.87
C LYS A 127 -2.97 -7.60 -20.20
N THR A 128 -1.69 -7.32 -20.37
CA THR A 128 -1.02 -6.11 -19.86
C THR A 128 -1.62 -4.85 -20.47
N LYS A 129 -1.93 -4.86 -21.78
CA LYS A 129 -2.58 -3.71 -22.44
C LYS A 129 -3.96 -3.42 -21.86
N VAL A 130 -4.79 -4.46 -21.67
CA VAL A 130 -6.12 -4.32 -21.04
C VAL A 130 -5.98 -3.82 -19.61
N TRP A 131 -5.09 -4.42 -18.82
CA TRP A 131 -4.83 -3.98 -17.45
C TRP A 131 -4.36 -2.53 -17.39
N ALA A 132 -3.47 -2.10 -18.28
CA ALA A 132 -2.97 -0.73 -18.36
C ALA A 132 -4.08 0.27 -18.72
N ALA A 133 -4.97 -0.10 -19.64
CA ALA A 133 -6.16 0.71 -19.95
C ALA A 133 -7.07 0.84 -18.71
N CYS A 134 -7.33 -0.26 -18.00
CA CYS A 134 -8.08 -0.24 -16.74
C CYS A 134 -7.39 0.62 -15.66
N HIS A 135 -6.06 0.55 -15.55
CA HIS A 135 -5.27 1.36 -14.63
C HIS A 135 -5.43 2.87 -14.91
N GLN A 136 -5.33 3.28 -16.18
CA GLN A 136 -5.54 4.69 -16.56
C GLN A 136 -6.97 5.15 -16.28
N LEU A 137 -7.97 4.31 -16.58
CA LEU A 137 -9.37 4.63 -16.28
C LEU A 137 -9.60 4.78 -14.76
N LEU A 138 -9.08 3.85 -13.95
CA LEU A 138 -9.22 3.90 -12.49
C LEU A 138 -8.58 5.18 -11.94
N LYS A 139 -7.38 5.53 -12.42
CA LYS A 139 -6.67 6.76 -12.04
C LYS A 139 -7.45 8.03 -12.38
N ILE A 140 -8.09 8.08 -13.55
CA ILE A 140 -8.89 9.25 -13.97
C ILE A 140 -10.16 9.36 -13.13
N LEU A 141 -10.89 8.26 -12.95
CA LEU A 141 -12.16 8.22 -12.23
C LEU A 141 -11.97 8.44 -10.72
N ALA A 142 -10.96 7.79 -10.15
CA ALA A 142 -10.65 7.75 -8.74
C ALA A 142 -9.13 7.87 -8.52
N PRO A 143 -8.58 9.09 -8.56
CA PRO A 143 -7.15 9.29 -8.33
C PRO A 143 -6.77 8.81 -6.92
N PRO A 144 -5.74 7.95 -6.79
CA PRO A 144 -5.36 7.38 -5.52
C PRO A 144 -4.67 8.43 -4.64
N ARG A 145 -4.97 8.41 -3.35
CA ARG A 145 -4.21 9.08 -2.30
C ARG A 145 -3.12 8.16 -1.78
N LEU A 146 -2.12 8.72 -1.08
CA LEU A 146 -0.93 8.02 -0.61
C LEU A 146 -1.22 6.59 -0.14
N ASN A 147 -2.17 6.42 0.79
CA ASN A 147 -2.47 5.15 1.46
C ASN A 147 -3.79 4.49 1.04
N SER A 148 -4.42 4.99 -0.01
CA SER A 148 -5.79 4.58 -0.39
C SER A 148 -5.87 3.15 -0.93
N CYS A 149 -4.79 2.67 -1.53
CA CYS A 149 -4.72 1.36 -2.17
C CYS A 149 -4.12 0.27 -1.27
N ASP A 150 -3.50 0.61 -0.13
CA ASP A 150 -2.77 -0.34 0.74
C ASP A 150 -3.61 -1.60 1.06
N ALA A 151 -4.87 -1.42 1.46
CA ALA A 151 -5.76 -2.51 1.83
C ALA A 151 -6.30 -3.33 0.63
N LEU A 152 -6.03 -2.87 -0.60
CA LEU A 152 -6.39 -3.54 -1.85
C LEU A 152 -5.23 -4.33 -2.45
N LEU A 153 -4.01 -4.13 -1.96
CA LEU A 153 -2.85 -4.90 -2.40
C LEU A 153 -2.98 -6.37 -1.96
N PRO A 154 -2.50 -7.31 -2.78
CA PRO A 154 -2.44 -8.72 -2.38
C PRO A 154 -1.43 -8.92 -1.25
N PRO A 155 -1.66 -9.90 -0.36
CA PRO A 155 -0.66 -10.28 0.63
C PRO A 155 0.59 -10.86 -0.04
N GLN A 156 1.69 -10.92 0.71
CA GLN A 156 2.93 -11.51 0.22
C GLN A 156 2.73 -13.01 -0.05
N PRO A 157 2.97 -13.51 -1.29
CA PRO A 157 2.80 -14.92 -1.59
C PRO A 157 3.91 -15.77 -0.96
N VAL A 158 3.56 -17.00 -0.58
CA VAL A 158 4.53 -18.01 -0.18
C VAL A 158 4.98 -18.76 -1.44
N PRO A 159 6.26 -18.70 -1.84
CA PRO A 159 6.75 -19.43 -3.01
C PRO A 159 6.69 -20.94 -2.76
N ALA A 160 6.59 -21.74 -3.83
CA ALA A 160 6.61 -23.18 -3.73
C ALA A 160 7.99 -23.67 -3.26
N LEU A 161 8.01 -24.57 -2.27
CA LEU A 161 9.27 -25.04 -1.68
C LEU A 161 10.22 -25.66 -2.72
N LYS A 162 9.67 -26.40 -3.69
CA LYS A 162 10.46 -27.01 -4.77
C LYS A 162 11.19 -25.95 -5.60
N ASP A 163 10.46 -24.93 -6.04
CA ASP A 163 10.99 -23.84 -6.86
C ASP A 163 12.07 -23.07 -6.08
N THR A 164 11.82 -22.79 -4.79
CA THR A 164 12.80 -22.15 -3.89
C THR A 164 14.08 -22.98 -3.75
N ILE A 165 13.98 -24.30 -3.61
CA ILE A 165 15.15 -25.19 -3.49
C ILE A 165 15.93 -25.25 -4.81
N GLU A 166 15.24 -25.29 -5.95
CA GLU A 166 15.88 -25.25 -7.26
C GLU A 166 16.63 -23.94 -7.48
N GLU A 167 16.00 -22.80 -7.19
CA GLU A 167 16.63 -21.47 -7.29
C GLU A 167 17.80 -21.32 -6.31
N TYR A 168 17.68 -21.85 -5.09
CA TYR A 168 18.78 -21.93 -4.13
C TYR A 168 19.98 -22.71 -4.69
N LEU A 169 19.76 -23.89 -5.26
CA LEU A 169 20.85 -24.68 -5.84
C LEU A 169 21.50 -23.98 -7.03
N ASN A 170 20.70 -23.37 -7.92
CA ASN A 170 21.22 -22.62 -9.07
C ASN A 170 22.06 -21.40 -8.66
N THR A 171 21.72 -20.75 -7.54
CA THR A 171 22.43 -19.57 -7.05
C THR A 171 23.74 -19.90 -6.33
N ILE A 172 23.84 -21.05 -5.66
CA ILE A 172 25.08 -21.46 -4.97
C ILE A 172 26.08 -22.17 -5.88
N GLU A 173 25.63 -22.85 -6.94
CA GLU A 173 26.49 -23.62 -7.86
C GLU A 173 27.73 -22.86 -8.36
N PRO A 174 27.64 -21.58 -8.77
CA PRO A 174 28.81 -20.84 -9.22
C PRO A 174 29.73 -20.34 -8.09
N ILE A 175 29.34 -20.48 -6.81
CA ILE A 175 30.03 -19.90 -5.65
C ILE A 175 30.89 -20.95 -4.93
N VAL A 176 30.43 -22.21 -4.90
CA VAL A 176 31.05 -23.28 -4.11
C VAL A 176 31.82 -24.26 -4.99
N SER A 177 32.69 -25.07 -4.38
CA SER A 177 33.34 -26.17 -5.10
C SER A 177 32.34 -27.26 -5.48
N LYS A 178 32.72 -28.12 -6.43
CA LYS A 178 31.85 -29.21 -6.90
C LYS A 178 31.46 -30.18 -5.78
N ASP A 179 32.42 -30.53 -4.92
CA ASP A 179 32.20 -31.47 -3.81
C ASP A 179 31.24 -30.88 -2.76
N GLU A 180 31.40 -29.58 -2.45
CA GLU A 180 30.48 -28.85 -1.57
C GLU A 180 29.07 -28.74 -2.18
N TYR A 181 28.99 -28.46 -3.48
CA TYR A 181 27.72 -28.40 -4.20
C TYR A 181 26.96 -29.73 -4.12
N ASP A 182 27.63 -30.86 -4.38
CA ASP A 182 27.00 -32.18 -4.33
C ASP A 182 26.50 -32.52 -2.91
N SER A 183 27.24 -32.10 -1.87
CA SER A 183 26.82 -32.20 -0.48
C SER A 183 25.57 -31.37 -0.19
N VAL A 184 25.58 -30.08 -0.56
CA VAL A 184 24.45 -29.16 -0.34
C VAL A 184 23.22 -29.62 -1.12
N LYS A 185 23.39 -30.07 -2.37
CA LYS A 185 22.33 -30.63 -3.19
C LYS A 185 21.67 -31.83 -2.53
N THR A 186 22.45 -32.70 -1.91
CA THR A 186 21.93 -33.87 -1.17
C THR A 186 21.11 -33.41 0.04
N MET A 187 21.63 -32.47 0.83
CA MET A 187 20.92 -31.91 1.99
C MET A 187 19.64 -31.17 1.61
N ALA A 188 19.66 -30.35 0.56
CA ALA A 188 18.51 -29.60 0.09
C ALA A 188 17.39 -30.52 -0.40
N LYS A 189 17.74 -31.60 -1.12
CA LYS A 189 16.78 -32.64 -1.51
C LYS A 189 16.20 -33.38 -0.31
N LYS A 190 17.03 -33.73 0.68
CA LYS A 190 16.56 -34.35 1.93
C LYS A 190 15.57 -33.42 2.65
N PHE A 191 15.91 -32.14 2.80
CA PHE A 191 15.03 -31.13 3.39
C PHE A 191 13.70 -31.00 2.66
N LEU A 192 13.71 -30.99 1.32
CA LEU A 192 12.49 -30.94 0.50
C LEU A 192 11.51 -32.08 0.82
N HIS A 193 12.02 -33.30 1.02
CA HIS A 193 11.21 -34.49 1.28
C HIS A 193 10.85 -34.73 2.75
N GLU A 194 11.67 -34.21 3.68
CA GLU A 194 11.49 -34.42 5.11
C GLU A 194 10.86 -33.20 5.81
N GLU A 195 11.68 -32.37 6.44
CA GLU A 195 11.23 -31.29 7.33
C GLU A 195 10.61 -30.10 6.57
N GLY A 196 11.12 -29.81 5.38
CA GLY A 196 10.73 -28.65 4.58
C GLY A 196 9.24 -28.67 4.23
N SER A 197 8.66 -29.83 3.91
CA SER A 197 7.23 -29.93 3.62
C SER A 197 6.36 -29.52 4.82
N LYS A 198 6.77 -29.86 6.06
CA LYS A 198 6.03 -29.47 7.27
C LYS A 198 6.14 -27.97 7.52
N LEU A 199 7.34 -27.42 7.37
CA LEU A 199 7.58 -25.98 7.52
C LEU A 199 6.83 -25.14 6.46
N GLN A 200 6.75 -25.63 5.22
CA GLN A 200 5.98 -25.00 4.15
C GLN A 200 4.49 -24.91 4.51
N VAL A 201 3.92 -25.95 5.13
CA VAL A 201 2.53 -25.92 5.60
C VAL A 201 2.35 -24.87 6.69
N TYR A 202 3.26 -24.81 7.67
CA TYR A 202 3.18 -23.81 8.74
C TYR A 202 3.26 -22.37 8.25
N VAL A 203 4.21 -22.07 7.35
CA VAL A 203 4.33 -20.71 6.80
C VAL A 203 3.14 -20.35 5.91
N THR A 204 2.60 -21.33 5.16
CA THR A 204 1.39 -21.13 4.34
C THR A 204 0.20 -20.80 5.23
N LEU A 205 -0.04 -21.57 6.30
CA LEU A 205 -1.10 -21.28 7.26
C LEU A 205 -0.91 -19.90 7.90
N TYR A 206 0.31 -19.58 8.34
CA TYR A 206 0.63 -18.28 8.92
C TYR A 206 0.37 -17.11 7.96
N SER A 207 0.63 -17.30 6.66
CA SER A 207 0.37 -16.29 5.63
C SER A 207 -1.12 -15.95 5.44
N TYR A 208 -2.04 -16.85 5.81
CA TYR A 208 -3.48 -16.57 5.74
C TYR A 208 -3.96 -15.66 6.86
N PHE A 209 -3.23 -15.60 7.98
CA PHE A 209 -3.60 -14.80 9.16
C PHE A 209 -2.82 -13.49 9.27
N THR A 210 -1.95 -13.17 8.30
CA THR A 210 -1.11 -11.97 8.31
C THR A 210 -1.15 -11.26 6.96
N ASP A 211 -1.05 -9.93 6.96
CA ASP A 211 -0.96 -9.17 5.71
C ASP A 211 0.39 -9.41 5.00
N ASN A 212 1.45 -9.60 5.79
CA ASN A 212 2.78 -9.96 5.33
C ASN A 212 3.45 -10.89 6.36
N TYR A 213 3.59 -12.16 5.98
CA TYR A 213 4.16 -13.19 6.85
C TYR A 213 5.66 -13.02 7.10
N VAL A 214 6.37 -12.24 6.27
CA VAL A 214 7.81 -12.02 6.34
C VAL A 214 8.15 -10.88 7.29
N THR A 215 7.33 -9.84 7.37
CA THR A 215 7.65 -8.59 8.11
C THR A 215 8.09 -8.83 9.56
N PRO A 216 7.40 -9.63 10.40
CA PRO A 216 7.82 -9.83 11.79
C PRO A 216 9.18 -10.53 11.92
N PHE A 217 9.46 -11.48 11.03
CA PHE A 217 10.76 -12.17 10.99
C PHE A 217 11.86 -11.23 10.49
N TRP A 218 11.58 -10.49 9.42
CA TRP A 218 12.54 -9.55 8.83
C TRP A 218 12.94 -8.47 9.84
N GLU A 219 11.98 -7.80 10.47
CA GLU A 219 12.26 -6.76 11.46
C GLU A 219 13.08 -7.29 12.65
N LYS A 220 12.66 -8.44 13.19
CA LYS A 220 13.33 -9.05 14.33
C LYS A 220 14.74 -9.49 13.99
N TYR A 221 14.92 -10.29 12.94
CA TYR A 221 16.20 -10.97 12.69
C TYR A 221 17.17 -10.15 11.85
N ALA A 222 16.69 -9.25 10.97
CA ALA A 222 17.58 -8.38 10.20
C ALA A 222 18.05 -7.15 11.00
N TYR A 223 17.25 -6.65 11.95
CA TYR A 223 17.58 -5.42 12.68
C TYR A 223 17.65 -5.61 14.20
N TRP A 224 16.58 -6.09 14.85
CA TRP A 224 16.52 -6.06 16.33
C TRP A 224 17.41 -7.08 17.04
N TYR A 225 17.72 -8.20 16.38
CA TYR A 225 18.53 -9.26 16.95
C TYR A 225 20.04 -8.93 16.93
N GLY A 226 20.47 -8.11 15.97
CA GLY A 226 21.86 -7.68 15.83
C GLY A 226 22.33 -6.90 17.06
N ARG A 227 23.51 -7.25 17.58
CA ARG A 227 24.14 -6.57 18.73
C ARG A 227 25.28 -5.63 18.32
N GLU A 228 25.51 -5.50 17.01
CA GLU A 228 26.52 -4.62 16.46
C GLU A 228 26.12 -3.14 16.61
N PRO A 229 27.10 -2.22 16.67
CA PRO A 229 26.82 -0.79 16.72
C PRO A 229 26.01 -0.30 15.51
N LEU A 230 24.88 0.37 15.78
CA LEU A 230 23.94 0.80 14.74
C LEU A 230 24.55 1.76 13.71
N LEU A 231 25.39 2.71 14.14
CA LEU A 231 25.85 3.84 13.33
C LEU A 231 26.61 3.44 12.06
N ILE A 232 27.33 2.31 12.09
CA ILE A 232 28.15 1.84 10.97
C ILE A 232 27.54 0.58 10.36
N SER A 233 27.05 -0.35 11.17
CA SER A 233 26.61 -1.67 10.69
C SER A 233 25.22 -1.66 10.03
N SER A 234 24.33 -0.74 10.41
CA SER A 234 22.93 -0.78 9.93
C SER A 234 22.38 0.56 9.45
N SER A 235 22.77 1.67 10.05
CA SER A 235 22.25 2.98 9.69
C SER A 235 22.83 3.44 8.35
N VAL A 236 21.95 3.68 7.36
CA VAL A 236 22.35 4.23 6.07
C VAL A 236 22.33 5.75 6.15
N ALA A 237 23.49 6.38 6.07
CA ALA A 237 23.60 7.83 5.95
C ALA A 237 23.33 8.27 4.51
N HIS A 238 22.67 9.42 4.34
CA HIS A 238 22.59 10.11 3.07
C HIS A 238 23.19 11.51 3.19
N VAL A 239 23.68 12.04 2.07
CA VAL A 239 24.06 13.44 1.93
C VAL A 239 23.07 14.12 0.99
N ASP A 240 22.84 15.42 1.21
CA ASP A 240 22.00 16.24 0.32
C ASP A 240 22.73 16.51 -1.01
N LEU A 241 21.99 16.99 -2.01
CA LEU A 241 22.57 17.44 -3.28
C LEU A 241 23.59 18.55 -3.01
N ILE A 242 24.83 18.32 -3.40
CA ILE A 242 25.93 19.29 -3.30
C ILE A 242 25.75 20.34 -4.41
N GLU A 243 24.77 21.22 -4.26
CA GLU A 243 24.72 22.46 -5.01
C GLU A 243 25.41 23.56 -4.22
N ASP A 244 26.42 24.19 -4.82
CA ASP A 244 27.11 25.31 -4.19
C ASP A 244 26.27 26.59 -4.31
N LYS A 245 25.23 26.66 -3.46
CA LYS A 245 24.44 27.87 -3.26
C LYS A 245 25.01 28.64 -2.07
N ARG A 246 25.44 29.88 -2.31
CA ARG A 246 25.95 30.78 -1.28
C ARG A 246 24.85 31.06 -0.24
N ALA A 247 24.96 30.43 0.92
CA ALA A 247 24.05 30.58 2.06
C ALA A 247 24.80 30.19 3.35
N ASN A 248 24.47 30.84 4.46
CA ASN A 248 25.01 30.45 5.76
C ASN A 248 24.34 29.16 6.28
N GLN A 249 24.91 28.55 7.32
CA GLN A 249 24.41 27.29 7.88
C GLN A 249 22.97 27.42 8.39
N ALA A 250 22.60 28.55 9.01
CA ALA A 250 21.27 28.78 9.55
C ALA A 250 20.20 28.79 8.45
N VAL A 251 20.45 29.46 7.32
CA VAL A 251 19.54 29.49 6.17
C VAL A 251 19.38 28.10 5.56
N ARG A 252 20.48 27.35 5.42
CA ARG A 252 20.43 25.97 4.92
C ARG A 252 19.61 25.07 5.84
N ALA A 253 19.86 25.13 7.14
CA ALA A 253 19.11 24.37 8.14
C ALA A 253 17.62 24.73 8.12
N ALA A 254 17.29 26.02 8.05
CA ALA A 254 15.90 26.48 7.96
C ALA A 254 15.19 25.95 6.71
N HIS A 255 15.87 25.92 5.56
CA HIS A 255 15.33 25.34 4.33
C HIS A 255 15.07 23.83 4.45
N VAL A 256 16.02 23.07 4.99
CA VAL A 256 15.87 21.62 5.19
C VAL A 256 14.69 21.35 6.12
N VAL A 257 14.62 22.02 7.27
CA VAL A 257 13.51 21.86 8.22
C VAL A 257 12.18 22.24 7.60
N TYR A 258 12.13 23.32 6.81
CA TYR A 258 10.91 23.73 6.11
C TYR A 258 10.44 22.69 5.09
N ILE A 259 11.35 22.17 4.26
CA ILE A 259 11.06 21.12 3.28
C ILE A 259 10.57 19.84 3.96
N GLU A 260 11.23 19.41 5.03
CA GLU A 260 10.83 18.23 5.80
C GLU A 260 9.48 18.41 6.49
N ALA A 261 9.21 19.58 7.07
CA ALA A 261 7.91 19.86 7.66
C ALA A 261 6.78 19.79 6.63
N LEU A 262 7.00 20.31 5.41
CA LEU A 262 6.04 20.22 4.32
C LEU A 262 5.87 18.79 3.79
N SER A 263 6.96 18.01 3.72
CA SER A 263 6.94 16.60 3.33
C SER A 263 6.06 15.79 4.31
N MET A 264 6.29 15.99 5.61
CA MET A 264 5.53 15.37 6.70
C MET A 264 4.05 15.77 6.67
N LEU A 265 3.74 17.04 6.46
CA LEU A 265 2.36 17.50 6.30
C LEU A 265 1.67 16.87 5.09
N SER A 266 2.39 16.70 3.97
CA SER A 266 1.86 16.03 2.78
C SER A 266 1.58 14.55 3.01
N MET A 267 2.47 13.85 3.73
CA MET A 267 2.26 12.45 4.12
C MET A 267 1.07 12.31 5.08
N TYR A 268 0.99 13.18 6.09
CA TYR A 268 -0.11 13.24 7.05
C TYR A 268 -1.46 13.46 6.36
N ASN A 269 -1.52 14.43 5.45
CA ASN A 269 -2.70 14.73 4.65
C ASN A 269 -2.96 13.69 3.55
N GLN A 270 -2.03 12.75 3.31
CA GLN A 270 -2.06 11.79 2.22
C GLN A 270 -2.20 12.44 0.83
N THR A 271 -1.62 13.63 0.68
CA THR A 271 -1.58 14.39 -0.59
C THR A 271 -0.36 14.07 -1.43
N LEU A 272 0.67 13.47 -0.82
CA LEU A 272 1.83 12.99 -1.54
C LEU A 272 1.39 11.95 -2.58
N LYS A 273 1.90 12.11 -3.82
CA LYS A 273 1.58 11.20 -4.91
C LYS A 273 2.04 9.77 -4.55
N PRO A 274 1.16 8.76 -4.57
CA PRO A 274 1.55 7.39 -4.29
C PRO A 274 2.49 6.84 -5.36
N LEU A 275 3.43 6.00 -4.95
CA LEU A 275 4.34 5.30 -5.86
C LEU A 275 3.55 4.39 -6.81
N GLY A 276 3.93 4.43 -8.09
CA GLY A 276 3.25 3.69 -9.15
C GLY A 276 1.75 3.95 -9.25
N ASP A 277 1.29 5.17 -8.89
CA ASP A 277 -0.13 5.51 -8.85
C ASP A 277 -0.95 4.50 -8.00
N GLY A 278 -0.41 4.09 -6.85
CA GLY A 278 -1.11 3.26 -5.84
C GLY A 278 -0.96 1.75 -6.01
N ILE A 279 -0.15 1.27 -6.95
CA ILE A 279 0.14 -0.18 -7.11
C ILE A 279 1.22 -0.69 -6.16
N VAL A 280 1.87 0.19 -5.40
CA VAL A 280 2.92 -0.13 -4.43
C VAL A 280 2.45 0.26 -3.02
N CYS A 281 2.82 -0.56 -2.03
CA CYS A 281 2.50 -0.32 -0.63
C CYS A 281 3.18 0.96 -0.12
N SER A 282 2.42 1.80 0.58
CA SER A 282 2.92 3.04 1.19
C SER A 282 3.03 2.95 2.72
N SER A 283 2.93 1.74 3.29
CA SER A 283 2.99 1.51 4.74
C SER A 283 4.28 2.01 5.38
N HIS A 284 5.39 2.03 4.64
CA HIS A 284 6.69 2.54 5.11
C HIS A 284 6.62 4.02 5.51
N TYR A 285 5.73 4.83 4.90
CA TYR A 285 5.52 6.23 5.28
C TYR A 285 4.72 6.40 6.59
N LYS A 286 4.10 5.34 7.11
CA LYS A 286 3.36 5.35 8.38
C LYS A 286 4.19 4.86 9.57
N LYS A 287 5.35 4.25 9.32
CA LYS A 287 6.24 3.73 10.37
C LYS A 287 7.01 4.88 11.03
N THR A 288 6.27 5.73 11.73
CA THR A 288 6.81 6.66 12.72
C THR A 288 6.48 6.06 14.09
N ASN A 289 7.52 5.71 14.84
CA ASN A 289 7.44 5.20 16.22
C ASN A 289 6.55 6.08 17.10
#